data_AF-O21256-F1
#
_entry.id   AF-O21256-F1
#
_cell.length_a   1.000
_cell.length_b   1.000
_cell.length_c   1.000
_cell.angle_alpha   90.00
_cell.angle_beta   90.00
_cell.angle_gamma   90.00
#
_symmetry.space_group_name_H-M   'P 1'
#
loop_
_entity.id
_entity.type
_entity.pdbx_description
1 polymer ?
#
loop_
_entity_poly.entity_id
_entity_poly.type
_entity_poly.pdbx_seq_one_letter_code
_entity_poly.pdbx_strand_id
1 'polypeptide(L)'
;MDHKLYLRIKKTNQHLYAYVLYKGKQLVTVSTNQKIIRNDINKVNKKIYPEILGYLLSDKIKEFGFLNIYLKRTYLFHGKVKTIVDVLRKNGVVIY
;
A
#
# COMPACT_ATOMS: atom_id res chain seq x y z
N MET A 1 5.29 0.56 -24.68
CA MET A 1 4.41 1.14 -23.64
C MET A 1 4.37 0.19 -22.46
N ASP A 2 4.99 0.52 -21.34
CA ASP A 2 5.09 -0.40 -20.20
C ASP A 2 3.71 -0.69 -19.58
N HIS A 3 3.19 -1.90 -19.79
CA HIS A 3 1.97 -2.42 -19.15
C HIS A 3 2.19 -2.80 -17.67
N LYS A 4 3.05 -2.05 -16.99
CA LYS A 4 3.47 -2.32 -15.62
C LYS A 4 2.52 -1.65 -14.63
N LEU A 5 2.24 -2.36 -13.55
CA LEU A 5 1.57 -1.80 -12.39
C LEU A 5 2.61 -1.16 -11.48
N TYR A 6 2.30 0.00 -10.92
CA TYR A 6 3.19 0.71 -10.02
C TYR A 6 2.57 0.91 -8.64
N LEU A 7 3.31 0.56 -7.59
CA LEU A 7 2.96 0.88 -6.22
C LEU A 7 3.55 2.24 -5.86
N ARG A 8 2.68 3.20 -5.55
CA ARG A 8 3.10 4.51 -5.04
C ARG A 8 2.63 4.68 -3.60
N ILE A 9 3.56 4.99 -2.70
CA ILE A 9 3.26 5.29 -1.31
C ILE A 9 3.39 6.80 -1.11
N LYS A 10 2.43 7.41 -0.40
CA LYS A 10 2.46 8.81 0.04
C LYS A 10 2.34 8.86 1.56
N LYS A 11 3.27 9.57 2.20
CA LYS A 11 3.30 9.78 3.66
C LYS A 11 2.95 11.23 3.95
N THR A 12 2.09 11.45 4.95
CA THR A 12 1.87 12.75 5.58
C THR A 12 2.15 12.64 7.08
N ASN A 13 2.12 13.75 7.81
CA ASN A 13 2.33 13.75 9.26
C ASN A 13 1.29 12.89 10.00
N GLN A 14 0.07 12.82 9.46
CA GLN A 14 -1.06 12.13 10.11
C GLN A 14 -1.44 10.82 9.42
N HIS A 15 -1.23 10.72 8.11
CA HIS A 15 -1.80 9.64 7.31
C HIS A 15 -0.79 8.99 6.36
N LEU A 16 -1.10 7.75 6.00
CA LEU A 16 -0.38 6.96 5.04
C LEU A 16 -1.35 6.56 3.93
N TYR A 17 -0.89 6.67 2.69
CA TYR A 17 -1.65 6.32 1.50
C TYR A 17 -0.81 5.40 0.63
N ALA A 18 -1.43 4.41 0.02
CA ALA A 18 -0.84 3.60 -1.03
C ALA A 18 -1.80 3.47 -2.20
N TYR A 19 -1.22 3.55 -3.40
CA TYR A 19 -1.91 3.53 -4.67
C TYR A 19 -1.28 2.47 -5.57
N VAL A 20 -2.11 1.70 -6.27
CA VAL A 20 -1.68 0.90 -7.42
C VAL A 20 -2.09 1.64 -8.69
N LEU A 21 -1.11 1.92 -9.53
CA LEU A 21 -1.28 2.71 -10.75
C LEU A 21 -1.09 1.84 -12.00
N TYR A 22 -1.95 1.99 -12.99
CA TYR A 22 -1.81 1.42 -14.33
C TYR A 22 -1.96 2.53 -15.37
N LYS A 23 -0.95 2.71 -16.23
CA LYS A 23 -0.94 3.80 -17.25
C LYS A 23 -1.30 5.18 -16.66
N GLY A 24 -0.82 5.47 -15.45
CA GLY A 24 -1.08 6.73 -14.74
C GLY A 24 -2.43 6.82 -14.01
N LYS A 25 -3.34 5.87 -14.21
CA LYS A 25 -4.64 5.81 -13.52
C LYS A 25 -4.55 5.03 -12.21
N GLN A 26 -5.25 5.48 -11.18
CA GLN A 26 -5.38 4.75 -9.90
C GLN A 26 -6.37 3.60 -10.06
N LEU A 27 -5.91 2.38 -9.83
CA LEU A 27 -6.77 1.19 -9.80
C LEU A 27 -7.20 0.85 -8.38
N VAL A 28 -6.25 0.88 -7.44
CA VAL A 28 -6.48 0.55 -6.03
C VAL A 28 -5.94 1.67 -5.17
N THR A 29 -6.73 2.08 -4.18
CA THR A 29 -6.34 3.08 -3.19
C THR A 29 -6.70 2.61 -1.79
N VAL A 30 -5.70 2.63 -0.90
CA VAL A 30 -5.87 2.37 0.53
C VAL A 30 -5.20 3.50 1.31
N SER A 31 -5.88 3.99 2.35
CA SER A 31 -5.30 5.01 3.20
C SER A 31 -5.86 4.97 4.61
N THR A 32 -5.03 5.33 5.58
CA THR A 32 -5.44 5.43 7.00
C THR A 32 -6.52 6.48 7.27
N ASN A 33 -6.89 7.30 6.27
CA ASN A 33 -7.99 8.26 6.37
C ASN A 33 -9.36 7.66 5.98
N GLN A 34 -9.40 6.44 5.44
CA GLN A 34 -10.68 5.79 5.12
C GLN A 34 -11.44 5.50 6.42
N LYS A 35 -12.75 5.82 6.45
CA LYS A 35 -13.59 5.69 7.65
C LYS A 35 -13.56 4.27 8.24
N ILE A 36 -13.58 3.26 7.35
CA ILE A 36 -13.49 1.83 7.70
C ILE A 36 -12.25 1.58 8.56
N ILE A 37 -11.12 2.16 8.16
CA ILE A 37 -9.86 1.99 8.87
C ILE A 37 -9.86 2.85 10.14
N ARG A 38 -10.40 4.07 10.11
CA ARG A 38 -10.35 5.02 11.22
C ARG A 38 -11.04 4.51 12.49
N ASN A 39 -12.14 3.77 12.37
CA ASN A 39 -12.86 3.23 13.52
C ASN A 39 -12.05 2.16 14.26
N ASP A 40 -11.35 1.31 13.52
CA ASP A 40 -10.49 0.29 14.10
C ASP A 40 -9.17 0.90 14.59
N ILE A 41 -8.62 1.85 13.83
CA ILE A 41 -7.29 2.45 14.04
C ILE A 41 -7.22 3.44 15.21
N ASN A 42 -8.29 4.14 15.58
CA ASN A 42 -8.22 5.13 16.67
C ASN A 42 -7.78 4.52 18.03
N LYS A 43 -7.87 3.20 18.19
CA LYS A 43 -7.40 2.45 19.37
C LYS A 43 -6.00 1.84 19.20
N VAL A 44 -5.38 1.99 18.03
CA VAL A 44 -4.17 1.26 17.64
C VAL A 44 -2.99 2.21 17.54
N ASN A 45 -1.82 1.74 17.94
CA ASN A 45 -0.59 2.52 17.85
C ASN A 45 -0.30 2.90 16.38
N LYS A 46 0.02 4.17 16.11
CA LYS A 46 0.44 4.70 14.79
C LYS A 46 1.57 3.89 14.14
N LYS A 47 2.34 3.15 14.94
CA LYS A 47 3.38 2.21 14.49
C LYS A 47 2.83 1.04 13.66
N ILE A 48 1.60 0.58 13.91
CA ILE A 48 0.97 -0.59 13.27
C ILE A 48 0.25 -0.20 11.96
N TYR A 49 0.02 1.09 11.72
CA TYR A 49 -0.70 1.58 10.52
C TYR A 49 -0.12 1.07 9.19
N PRO A 50 1.20 0.99 8.99
CA PRO A 50 1.77 0.46 7.75
C PRO A 50 1.44 -1.01 7.53
N GLU A 51 1.32 -1.80 8.60
CA GLU A 51 0.97 -3.23 8.50
C GLU A 51 -0.49 -3.39 8.08
N ILE A 52 -1.42 -2.75 8.79
CA ILE A 52 -2.86 -2.76 8.48
C ILE A 52 -3.09 -2.29 7.03
N LEU A 53 -2.43 -1.21 6.64
CA LEU A 53 -2.54 -0.68 5.29
C LEU A 53 -1.97 -1.66 4.25
N GLY A 54 -0.88 -2.37 4.58
CA GLY A 54 -0.30 -3.42 3.75
C GLY A 54 -1.26 -4.59 3.53
N TYR A 55 -1.93 -5.06 4.58
CA TYR A 55 -2.92 -6.16 4.49
C TYR A 55 -4.12 -5.78 3.62
N LEU A 56 -4.75 -4.64 3.91
CA LEU A 56 -5.88 -4.15 3.12
C LEU A 56 -5.51 -3.90 1.65
N LEU A 57 -4.27 -3.49 1.40
CA LEU A 57 -3.78 -3.30 0.04
C LEU A 57 -3.54 -4.65 -0.67
N SER A 58 -2.98 -5.66 0.01
CA SER A 58 -2.81 -6.98 -0.59
C SER A 58 -4.13 -7.64 -0.94
N ASP A 59 -5.16 -7.49 -0.09
CA ASP A 59 -6.46 -8.10 -0.34
C ASP A 59 -7.09 -7.50 -1.60
N LYS A 60 -7.09 -6.16 -1.71
CA LYS A 60 -7.55 -5.48 -2.92
C LYS A 60 -6.70 -5.86 -4.15
N ILE A 61 -5.37 -5.93 -4.03
CA ILE A 61 -4.50 -6.33 -5.15
C ILE A 61 -4.89 -7.72 -5.68
N LYS A 62 -5.18 -8.66 -4.76
CA LYS A 62 -5.61 -10.03 -5.09
C LYS A 62 -7.00 -10.08 -5.71
N GLU A 63 -7.96 -9.30 -5.20
CA GLU A 63 -9.30 -9.19 -5.79
C GLU A 63 -9.25 -8.78 -7.26
N PHE A 64 -8.32 -7.90 -7.63
CA PHE A 64 -8.11 -7.50 -9.02
C PHE A 64 -7.22 -8.48 -9.83
N GLY A 65 -6.67 -9.52 -9.21
CA GLY A 65 -5.83 -10.52 -9.88
C GLY A 65 -4.41 -10.03 -10.23
N PHE A 66 -3.90 -9.01 -9.54
CA PHE A 66 -2.56 -8.46 -9.83
C PHE A 66 -1.46 -9.19 -9.05
N LEU A 67 -0.49 -9.75 -9.75
CA LEU A 67 0.64 -10.48 -9.13
C LEU A 67 1.95 -9.68 -9.09
N ASN A 68 2.22 -8.89 -10.14
CA ASN A 68 3.50 -8.20 -10.34
C ASN A 68 3.32 -6.69 -10.27
N ILE A 69 3.99 -6.03 -9.33
CA ILE A 69 3.89 -4.58 -9.14
C ILE A 69 5.29 -3.99 -8.89
N TYR A 70 5.59 -2.85 -9.51
CA TYR A 70 6.87 -2.15 -9.36
C TYR A 70 6.76 -1.03 -8.32
N LEU A 71 7.65 -1.01 -7.33
CA LEU A 71 7.65 0.03 -6.31
C LEU A 71 8.20 1.35 -6.87
N LYS A 72 7.35 2.38 -6.90
CA LYS A 72 7.77 3.74 -7.20
C LYS A 72 8.47 4.35 -5.98
N ARG A 73 9.81 4.41 -6.04
CA ARG A 73 10.68 4.96 -4.99
C ARG A 73 10.52 6.48 -4.85
N THR A 74 9.48 6.91 -4.13
CA THR A 74 9.26 8.33 -3.75
C THR A 74 9.93 8.66 -2.41
N TYR A 75 10.17 7.64 -1.59
CA TYR A 75 10.85 7.76 -0.30
C TYR A 75 11.90 6.66 -0.17
N LEU A 76 12.84 6.84 0.76
CA LEU A 76 13.78 5.79 1.16
C LEU A 76 13.03 4.51 1.54
N PHE A 77 13.54 3.37 1.08
CA PHE A 77 13.00 2.05 1.39
C PHE A 77 13.35 1.69 2.84
N HIS A 78 12.61 2.29 3.78
CA HIS A 78 12.83 2.15 5.21
C HIS A 78 11.52 2.38 5.99
N GLY A 79 11.50 1.94 7.25
CA GLY A 79 10.40 2.11 8.19
C GLY A 79 9.06 1.72 7.56
N LYS A 80 8.09 2.64 7.55
CA LYS A 80 6.73 2.42 7.03
C LYS A 80 6.70 1.87 5.60
N VAL A 81 7.61 2.30 4.72
CA VAL A 81 7.63 1.84 3.32
C VAL A 81 8.05 0.37 3.25
N LYS A 82 9.11 0.02 4.00
CA LYS A 82 9.59 -1.36 4.10
C LYS A 82 8.49 -2.27 4.66
N THR A 83 7.85 -1.86 5.75
CA THR A 83 6.76 -2.63 6.38
C THR A 83 5.61 -2.94 5.42
N ILE A 84 5.14 -1.95 4.63
CA ILE A 84 4.07 -2.18 3.63
C ILE A 84 4.52 -3.22 2.60
N VAL A 85 5.73 -3.08 2.06
CA VAL A 85 6.24 -3.98 1.02
C VAL A 85 6.48 -5.39 1.57
N ASP A 86 6.98 -5.51 2.80
CA ASP A 86 7.17 -6.80 3.45
C ASP A 86 5.82 -7.52 3.67
N VAL A 87 4.77 -6.80 4.08
CA VAL A 87 3.41 -7.37 4.20
C VAL A 87 2.86 -7.81 2.84
N LEU A 88 3.00 -6.98 1.80
CA LEU A 88 2.58 -7.33 0.44
C LEU A 88 3.26 -8.62 -0.05
N ARG A 89 4.58 -8.73 0.18
CA ARG A 89 5.36 -9.92 -0.19
C ARG A 89 4.93 -11.15 0.60
N LYS A 90 4.71 -11.03 1.91
CA LYS A 90 4.18 -12.11 2.76
C LYS A 90 2.82 -12.61 2.27
N ASN A 91 1.99 -11.71 1.75
CA ASN A 91 0.70 -12.06 1.18
C ASN A 91 0.78 -12.53 -0.28
N GLY A 92 1.97 -12.75 -0.85
CA GLY A 92 2.14 -13.33 -2.19
C GLY A 92 2.13 -12.32 -3.34
N VAL A 93 2.19 -11.01 -3.07
CA VAL A 93 2.34 -9.99 -4.10
C VAL A 93 3.82 -9.81 -4.41
N VAL A 94 4.20 -9.96 -5.68
CA VAL A 94 5.58 -9.79 -6.13
C VAL A 94 5.86 -8.30 -6.36
N ILE A 95 6.70 -7.73 -5.49
CA ILE A 95 7.12 -6.32 -5.55
C ILE A 95 8.57 -6.21 -6.04
N TYR A 96 8.74 -5.55 -7.19
CA TYR A 96 10.03 -5.19 -7.81
C TYR A 96 10.52 -3.81 -7.36
#